data_AF-A0A0H3JSI3-F1
#
_entry.id   AF-A0A0H3JSI3-F1
#
_cell.length_a   1.000
_cell.length_b   1.000
_cell.length_c   1.000
_cell.angle_alpha   90.00
_cell.angle_beta   90.00
_cell.angle_gamma   90.00
#
_symmetry.space_group_name_H-M   'P 1'
#
loop_
_entity.id
_entity.type
_entity.pdbx_description
1 polymer ?
#
loop_
_entity_poly.entity_id
_entity_poly.type
_entity_poly.pdbx_seq_one_letter_code
_entity_poly.pdbx_strand_id
1 'polypeptide(L)' 'MTDNARKEYLNQFFGSKRYLYQDNERVAHIHVVNGTYYFHGHIVPGWQGVKKTFDTAEELETYIKQQDLEYEEQKQLTLF' A
#
# COMPACT_ATOMS: atom_id res chain seq x y z
N MET A 1 -22.31 -6.21 -11.42
CA MET A 1 -21.42 -5.07 -11.77
C MET A 1 -21.38 -4.97 -13.28
N THR A 2 -21.59 -3.79 -13.85
CA THR A 2 -21.42 -3.55 -15.28
C THR A 2 -19.93 -3.66 -15.64
N ASP A 3 -19.59 -4.01 -16.88
CA ASP A 3 -18.19 -4.14 -17.30
C ASP A 3 -17.41 -2.83 -17.14
N ASN A 4 -18.08 -1.67 -17.25
CA ASN A 4 -17.49 -0.36 -16.99
C ASN A 4 -17.11 -0.17 -15.52
N ALA A 5 -18.00 -0.54 -14.58
CA ALA A 5 -17.70 -0.43 -13.15
C ALA A 5 -16.54 -1.37 -12.74
N ARG A 6 -16.47 -2.57 -13.33
CA ARG A 6 -15.33 -3.49 -13.11
C ARG A 6 -14.03 -2.88 -13.65
N LYS A 7 -14.06 -2.28 -14.84
CA LYS A 7 -12.89 -1.65 -15.46
C LYS A 7 -12.39 -0.46 -14.63
N GLU A 8 -13.29 0.40 -14.16
CA GLU A 8 -12.95 1.53 -13.28
C GLU A 8 -12.34 1.06 -11.96
N TYR A 9 -12.93 0.04 -11.32
CA TYR A 9 -12.38 -0.56 -10.11
C TYR A 9 -10.96 -1.08 -10.32
N LEU A 10 -10.71 -1.86 -11.38
CA LEU A 10 -9.38 -2.42 -11.64
C LEU A 10 -8.36 -1.31 -11.95
N ASN A 11 -8.75 -0.29 -12.71
CA ASN A 11 -7.90 0.85 -13.00
C ASN A 11 -7.51 1.61 -11.72
N GLN A 12 -8.46 1.85 -10.80
CA GLN A 12 -8.16 2.48 -9.52
C GLN A 12 -7.28 1.57 -8.65
N PHE A 13 -7.61 0.28 -8.57
CA PHE A 13 -6.86 -0.67 -7.75
C PHE A 13 -5.40 -0.76 -8.18
N PHE A 14 -5.13 -0.98 -9.47
CA PHE A 14 -3.75 -1.09 -9.95
C PHE A 14 -3.05 0.26 -10.09
N GLY A 15 -3.78 1.33 -10.42
CA GLY A 15 -3.24 2.68 -10.57
C GLY A 15 -2.89 3.38 -9.25
N SER A 16 -3.50 2.97 -8.14
CA SER A 16 -3.22 3.52 -6.80
C SER A 16 -2.13 2.77 -6.03
N LYS A 17 -1.45 1.81 -6.69
CA LYS A 17 -0.46 0.96 -6.04
C LYS A 17 0.73 1.79 -5.58
N ARG A 18 1.01 1.79 -4.28
CA ARG A 18 2.19 2.43 -3.69
C ARG A 18 2.98 1.42 -2.87
N TYR A 19 4.31 1.45 -2.96
CA TYR A 19 5.19 0.51 -2.29
C TYR A 19 5.72 1.06 -0.97
N LEU A 20 5.90 0.15 0.00
CA LEU A 20 6.42 0.43 1.32
C LEU A 20 7.71 -0.36 1.57
N TYR A 21 8.62 0.29 2.27
CA TYR A 21 9.96 -0.18 2.55
C TYR A 21 10.23 -0.29 4.05
N GLN A 22 11.02 -1.29 4.42
CA GLN A 22 11.65 -1.44 5.73
C GLN A 22 13.12 -1.78 5.46
N ASP A 23 14.06 -1.14 6.13
CA ASP A 23 15.51 -1.45 5.98
C ASP A 23 16.03 -1.51 4.52
N ASN A 24 15.51 -0.63 3.65
CA ASN A 24 15.79 -0.60 2.20
C ASN A 24 15.28 -1.79 1.39
N GLU A 25 14.54 -2.71 2.00
CA GLU A 25 13.83 -3.77 1.31
C GLU A 25 12.36 -3.38 1.08
N ARG A 26 11.83 -3.73 -0.09
CA ARG A 26 10.42 -3.50 -0.43
C ARG A 26 9.56 -4.62 0.16
N VAL A 27 8.95 -4.35 1.31
CA VAL A 27 8.29 -5.38 2.11
C VAL A 27 6.77 -5.45 1.94
N ALA A 28 6.14 -4.38 1.45
CA ALA A 28 4.68 -4.34 1.28
C ALA A 28 4.25 -3.36 0.17
N HIS A 29 2.97 -3.37 -0.14
CA HIS A 29 2.32 -2.33 -0.95
C HIS A 29 0.90 -2.06 -0.46
N ILE A 30 0.38 -0.90 -0.85
CA ILE A 30 -1.01 -0.51 -0.62
C ILE A 30 -1.76 -0.28 -1.92
N HIS A 31 -3.08 -0.39 -1.85
CA HIS A 31 -4.03 0.06 -2.87
C HIS A 31 -5.08 0.97 -2.22
N VAL A 32 -5.52 1.99 -2.94
CA VAL A 32 -6.60 2.89 -2.52
C VAL A 32 -7.75 2.75 -3.51
N VAL A 33 -8.90 2.26 -3.06
CA VAL A 33 -10.08 2.12 -3.91
C VAL A 33 -11.29 2.67 -3.18
N ASN A 34 -11.96 3.66 -3.78
CA ASN A 34 -13.14 4.31 -3.20
C ASN A 34 -12.96 4.76 -1.74
N GLY A 35 -11.75 5.19 -1.37
CA GLY A 35 -11.44 5.62 0.01
C GLY A 35 -11.12 4.49 0.98
N THR A 36 -11.19 3.22 0.57
CA THR A 36 -10.70 2.07 1.33
C THR A 36 -9.24 1.80 1.00
N TYR A 37 -8.44 1.51 2.03
CA TYR A 37 -7.01 1.28 1.93
C TYR A 37 -6.69 -0.19 2.18
N TYR A 38 -6.15 -0.87 1.17
CA TYR A 38 -5.74 -2.27 1.28
C TYR A 38 -4.24 -2.36 1.41
N PHE A 39 -3.74 -2.98 2.47
CA PHE A 39 -2.33 -3.24 2.72
C PHE A 39 -2.02 -4.71 2.48
N HIS A 40 -1.00 -4.99 1.67
CA HIS A 40 -0.56 -6.35 1.36
C HIS A 40 0.96 -6.47 1.56
N GLY A 41 1.37 -7.38 2.44
CA GLY A 41 2.77 -7.77 2.59
C GLY A 41 3.26 -8.61 1.42
N HIS A 42 4.54 -8.45 1.07
CA HIS A 42 5.23 -9.25 0.07
C HIS A 42 5.66 -10.60 0.62
N ILE A 43 6.12 -11.49 -0.27
CA ILE A 43 6.67 -12.81 0.08
C ILE A 43 8.10 -12.61 0.59
N VAL A 44 8.22 -11.98 1.75
CA VAL A 44 9.47 -11.74 2.49
C VAL A 44 9.24 -12.05 3.97
N PRO A 45 10.29 -12.40 4.74
CA PRO A 45 10.16 -12.68 6.17
C PRO A 45 9.43 -11.57 6.91
N GLY A 46 8.50 -11.92 7.80
CA GLY A 46 7.70 -10.98 8.59
C GLY A 46 6.48 -10.39 7.88
N TRP A 47 6.45 -10.39 6.54
CA TRP A 47 5.38 -9.74 5.76
C TRP A 47 4.53 -10.70 4.94
N GLN A 48 5.02 -11.92 4.69
CA GLN A 48 4.28 -12.91 3.91
C GLN A 48 2.91 -13.20 4.53
N GLY A 49 1.86 -13.01 3.73
CA GLY A 49 0.48 -13.29 4.13
C GLY A 49 -0.18 -12.17 4.95
N VAL A 50 0.54 -11.09 5.28
CA VAL A 50 -0.06 -9.93 5.95
C VAL A 50 -1.04 -9.25 5.00
N LYS A 51 -2.30 -9.17 5.42
CA LYS A 51 -3.36 -8.42 4.74
C LYS A 51 -4.14 -7.62 5.76
N LYS A 52 -4.27 -6.31 5.53
CA LYS A 52 -5.06 -5.41 6.36
C LYS A 52 -5.88 -4.49 5.48
N THR A 53 -7.02 -4.07 6.01
CA THR A 53 -7.89 -3.08 5.39
C THR A 53 -8.08 -1.96 6.39
N PHE A 54 -8.02 -0.72 5.92
CA PHE A 54 -8.26 0.47 6.73
C PHE A 54 -9.34 1.32 6.05
N ASP A 55 -10.19 1.94 6.87
CA ASP A 55 -11.30 2.75 6.38
C ASP A 55 -10.91 4.23 6.26
N THR A 56 -9.80 4.61 6.89
CA THR A 56 -9.27 5.98 6.83
C THR A 56 -7.78 6.00 6.51
N ALA A 57 -7.33 7.11 5.93
CA ALA A 57 -5.90 7.37 5.75
C ALA A 57 -5.16 7.41 7.09
N GLU A 58 -5.77 7.96 8.15
CA GLU A 58 -5.14 8.11 9.46
C GLU A 58 -4.81 6.76 10.12
N GLU A 59 -5.71 5.78 10.01
CA GLU A 59 -5.47 4.42 10.49
C GLU A 59 -4.32 3.75 9.74
N LEU A 60 -4.29 3.88 8.41
CA LEU A 60 -3.22 3.37 7.59
C LEU A 60 -1.88 4.02 7.96
N GLU A 61 -1.82 5.35 8.04
CA GLU A 61 -0.59 6.09 8.33
C GLU A 61 -0.08 5.79 9.74
N THR A 62 -0.99 5.62 10.71
CA THR A 62 -0.65 5.14 12.05
C THR A 62 -0.03 3.75 12.00
N TYR A 63 -0.61 2.82 11.24
CA TYR A 63 -0.06 1.47 11.10
C TYR A 63 1.31 1.48 10.42
N ILE A 64 1.48 2.26 9.34
CA ILE A 64 2.76 2.40 8.63
C ILE A 64 3.86 2.89 9.60
N LYS A 65 3.58 3.92 10.40
CA LYS A 65 4.51 4.44 11.40
C LYS A 65 4.82 3.43 12.50
N GLN A 66 3.82 2.70 12.99
CA GLN A 66 4.01 1.66 14.01
C GLN A 66 4.86 0.48 13.54
N GLN A 67 5.03 0.30 12.22
CA GLN A 67 5.84 -0.76 11.64
C GLN A 67 7.16 -0.24 11.08
N ASP A 68 7.50 1.02 11.33
CA ASP A 68 8.69 1.70 10.80
C ASP A 68 8.82 1.54 9.28
N LEU A 69 7.69 1.71 8.57
CA LEU A 69 7.62 1.65 7.12
C LEU A 69 7.72 3.03 6.49
N GLU A 70 8.38 3.08 5.34
CA GLU A 70 8.53 4.29 4.53
C GLU A 70 7.97 4.08 3.13
N TYR A 71 7.38 5.12 2.54
CA TYR A 71 6.97 5.08 1.15
C TYR A 71 8.18 5.12 0.21
N GLU A 72 8.11 4.37 -0.90
CA GLU A 72 9.14 4.39 -1.95
C GLU A 72 9.46 5.81 -2.44
N GLU A 73 8.43 6.65 -2.56
CA GLU A 73 8.52 8.05 -2.98
C GLU A 73 9.41 8.88 -2.03
N GLN A 74 9.42 8.56 -0.73
CA GLN A 74 10.25 9.25 0.26
C GLN A 74 11.73 8.87 0.12
N LYS A 75 12.03 7.65 -0.34
CA LYS A 75 13.41 7.22 -0.63
C LYS A 75 14.00 7.83 -1.88
N GLN A 76 13.16 8.14 -2.88
CA GLN A 76 13.63 8.82 -4.08
C GLN A 76 13.99 10.29 -3.80
N LEU A 77 13.36 10.93 -2.80
CA LEU A 77 13.60 12.32 -2.44
C LEU A 77 14.90 12.54 -1.64
N THR A 78 15.49 11.50 -1.05
CA THR A 78 16.73 11.60 -0.24
C THR A 78 18.02 11.41 -1.04
N LEU A 79 17.95 11.22 -2.36
CA LEU A 79 19.11 10.99 -3.23
C LEU A 79 19.77 12.26 -3.82
N PHE A 80 19.40 13.46 -3.35
CA PHE A 80 19.91 14.75 -3.86
C PHE A 80 20.76 15.51 -2.83
#